data_AF-A0A9Q7SBZ0-F1
#
_entry.id   AF-A0A9Q7SBZ0-F1
#
_cell.length_a   1.000
_cell.length_b   1.000
_cell.length_c   1.000
_cell.angle_alpha   90.00
_cell.angle_beta   90.00
_cell.angle_gamma   90.00
#
_symmetry.space_group_name_H-M   'P 1'
#
loop_
_entity.id
_entity.type
_entity.pdbx_description
1 polymer ?
#
loop_
_entity_poly.entity_id
_entity_poly.type
_entity_poly.pdbx_seq_one_letter_code
_entity_poly.pdbx_strand_id
1 'polypeptide(L)'
;MAYFLGQRLAELIIFGPIVLLVVWLATRRLRRRPSQQNQWEHAVRVCAADPVFRLGQIVEVLSSDAEQGERARIAWHGTDIEQEIWFGDAWPLEDVWVVVSGANGDGSAGRDPQVFYASEVHDIIVL
;
A
#
# COMPACT_ATOMS: atom_id res chain seq x y z
N MET A 1 56.35 8.75 -23.25
CA MET A 1 55.50 8.71 -22.04
C MET A 1 54.32 9.70 -22.08
N ALA A 2 53.88 10.21 -23.24
CA ALA A 2 52.74 11.15 -23.34
C ALA A 2 51.37 10.48 -23.59
N TYR A 3 51.36 9.22 -24.05
CA TYR A 3 50.13 8.52 -24.47
C TYR A 3 49.29 7.96 -23.31
N PHE A 4 49.88 7.76 -22.13
CA PHE A 4 49.19 7.20 -20.96
C PHE A 4 48.30 8.22 -20.23
N LEU A 5 48.65 9.51 -20.26
CA LEU A 5 47.86 10.56 -19.61
C LEU A 5 46.58 10.89 -20.40
N GLY A 6 46.65 10.92 -21.73
CA GLY A 6 45.50 11.23 -22.60
C GLY A 6 44.40 10.17 -22.55
N GLN A 7 44.77 8.90 -22.40
CA GLN A 7 43.82 7.78 -22.34
C GLN A 7 43.02 7.77 -21.03
N ARG A 8 43.64 8.12 -19.89
CA ARG A 8 42.96 8.24 -18.59
C ARG A 8 42.02 9.45 -18.51
N LEU A 9 42.38 10.54 -19.18
CA LEU A 9 41.52 11.73 -19.29
C LEU A 9 40.28 11.47 -20.17
N ALA A 10 40.41 10.69 -21.24
CA ALA A 10 39.29 10.33 -22.10
C ALA A 10 38.28 9.40 -21.40
N GLU A 11 38.74 8.46 -20.57
CA GLU A 11 37.86 7.59 -19.77
C GLU A 11 37.01 8.40 -18.77
N LEU A 12 37.61 9.38 -18.07
CA LEU A 12 36.89 10.23 -17.10
C LEU A 12 35.77 11.06 -17.74
N ILE A 13 35.96 11.53 -18.98
CA ILE A 13 34.97 12.35 -19.69
C ILE A 13 33.74 11.52 -20.13
N ILE A 14 33.91 10.22 -20.38
CA ILE A 14 32.81 9.34 -20.79
C ILE A 14 32.11 8.73 -19.57
N PHE A 15 32.87 8.28 -18.57
CA PHE A 15 32.29 7.65 -17.38
C PHE A 15 31.67 8.66 -16.40
N GLY A 16 32.20 9.88 -16.30
CA GLY A 16 31.67 10.94 -15.45
C GLY A 16 30.17 11.25 -15.67
N PRO A 17 29.72 11.55 -16.90
CA PRO A 17 28.32 11.82 -17.17
C PRO A 17 27.43 10.59 -16.97
N ILE A 18 27.92 9.38 -17.26
CA ILE A 18 27.16 8.13 -17.04
C ILE A 18 26.92 7.91 -15.55
N VAL A 19 27.95 8.06 -14.71
CA VAL A 19 27.84 7.90 -13.26
C VAL A 19 26.89 8.96 -12.67
N LEU A 20 27.00 10.21 -13.11
CA LEU A 20 26.07 11.27 -12.70
C LEU A 20 24.63 10.96 -13.10
N LEU A 21 24.41 10.42 -14.30
CA LEU A 21 23.07 10.10 -14.80
C LEU A 21 22.44 8.94 -14.02
N VAL A 22 23.24 7.93 -13.64
CA VAL A 22 22.81 6.82 -12.76
C VAL A 22 22.48 7.32 -11.35
N VAL A 23 23.33 8.17 -10.75
CA VAL A 23 23.08 8.76 -9.42
C VAL A 23 21.84 9.65 -9.43
N TRP A 24 21.64 10.43 -10.50
CA TRP A 24 20.47 11.28 -10.66
C TRP A 24 19.18 10.47 -10.82
N LEU A 25 19.20 9.39 -11.59
CA LEU A 25 18.06 8.47 -11.70
C LEU A 25 17.74 7.78 -10.36
N ALA A 26 18.77 7.33 -9.63
CA ALA A 26 18.61 6.70 -8.32
C ALA A 26 18.02 7.66 -7.28
N THR A 27 18.54 8.89 -7.21
CA THR A 27 18.04 9.93 -6.29
C THR A 27 16.64 10.44 -6.67
N ARG A 28 16.33 10.50 -7.97
CA ARG A 28 14.98 10.86 -8.45
C ARG A 28 13.92 9.82 -8.10
N ARG A 29 14.29 8.53 -8.10
CA ARG A 29 13.40 7.45 -7.63
C ARG A 29 13.18 7.51 -6.11
N LEU A 30 14.22 7.79 -5.33
CA LEU A 30 14.13 7.90 -3.88
C LEU A 30 13.30 9.11 -3.41
N ARG A 31 13.31 10.22 -4.17
CA ARG A 31 12.49 11.41 -3.86
C ARG A 31 11.01 11.27 -4.17
N ARG A 32 10.58 10.21 -4.87
CA ARG A 32 9.16 9.94 -5.17
C ARG A 32 8.54 8.97 -4.16
N ARG A 33 8.92 9.06 -2.88
CA ARG A 33 8.03 8.55 -1.83
C ARG A 33 6.99 9.63 -1.59
N PRO A 34 5.72 9.44 -1.97
CA PRO A 34 4.67 10.34 -1.51
C PRO A 34 4.77 10.40 0.02
N SER A 35 4.67 11.60 0.60
CA SER A 35 4.56 11.73 2.05
C SER A 35 3.37 10.90 2.52
N GLN A 36 3.47 10.23 3.68
CA GLN A 36 2.35 9.50 4.29
C GLN A 36 1.10 10.39 4.37
N GLN A 37 1.29 11.70 4.64
CA GLN A 37 0.25 12.72 4.58
C GLN A 37 -0.53 12.73 3.26
N ASN A 38 0.17 12.65 2.11
CA ASN A 38 -0.47 12.68 0.80
C ASN A 38 -1.23 11.38 0.52
N GLN A 39 -0.75 10.25 1.03
CA GLN A 39 -1.46 8.97 0.90
C GLN A 39 -2.74 8.97 1.71
N TRP A 40 -2.69 9.48 2.95
CA TRP A 40 -3.87 9.68 3.78
C TRP A 40 -4.91 10.58 3.12
N GLU A 41 -4.51 11.76 2.65
CA GLU A 41 -5.41 12.69 1.97
C GLU A 41 -6.02 12.10 0.70
N HIS A 42 -5.25 11.28 -0.02
CA HIS A 42 -5.74 10.58 -1.20
C HIS A 42 -6.81 9.55 -0.84
N ALA A 43 -6.55 8.69 0.14
CA ALA A 43 -7.49 7.66 0.59
C ALA A 43 -8.81 8.25 1.10
N VAL A 44 -8.74 9.29 1.93
CA VAL A 44 -9.93 10.00 2.42
C VAL A 44 -10.73 10.58 1.25
N ARG A 45 -10.06 11.17 0.25
CA ARG A 45 -10.72 11.72 -0.93
C ARG A 45 -11.38 10.64 -1.79
N VAL A 46 -10.73 9.50 -1.99
CA VAL A 46 -11.27 8.38 -2.76
C VAL A 46 -12.52 7.82 -2.09
N CYS A 47 -12.47 7.56 -0.78
CA CYS A 47 -13.62 7.06 -0.03
C CYS A 47 -14.76 8.07 0.06
N ALA A 48 -14.47 9.38 0.05
CA ALA A 48 -15.50 10.42 -0.01
C ALA A 48 -16.15 10.54 -1.40
N ALA A 49 -15.43 10.18 -2.46
CA ALA A 49 -15.91 10.29 -3.83
C ALA A 49 -16.77 9.10 -4.28
N ASP A 50 -16.48 7.89 -3.77
CA ASP A 50 -17.17 6.67 -4.15
C ASP A 50 -17.41 5.76 -2.92
N PRO A 51 -18.69 5.47 -2.58
CA PRO A 51 -19.05 4.68 -1.41
C PRO A 51 -18.68 3.20 -1.50
N VAL A 52 -18.24 2.71 -2.66
CA VAL A 52 -17.69 1.36 -2.81
C VAL A 52 -16.38 1.21 -2.03
N PHE A 53 -15.60 2.28 -1.90
CA PHE A 53 -14.35 2.28 -1.15
C PHE A 53 -14.61 2.66 0.31
N ARG A 54 -14.02 1.89 1.23
CA ARG A 54 -14.08 2.16 2.66
C ARG A 54 -12.67 2.18 3.22
N LEU A 55 -12.40 3.21 4.01
CA LEU A 55 -11.17 3.37 4.77
C LEU A 55 -11.38 2.84 6.18
N GLY A 56 -10.50 1.97 6.66
CA GLY A 56 -10.54 1.48 8.04
C GLY A 56 -9.15 1.14 8.56
N GLN A 57 -9.03 1.07 9.88
CA GLN A 57 -7.81 0.66 10.57
C GLN A 57 -7.92 -0.79 11.01
N ILE A 58 -6.91 -1.60 10.71
CA ILE A 58 -6.80 -2.96 11.23
C ILE A 58 -6.35 -2.86 12.69
N VAL A 59 -7.22 -3.30 13.60
CA VAL A 59 -7.00 -3.22 15.04
C VAL A 59 -6.34 -4.50 15.57
N GLU A 60 -6.71 -5.65 15.01
CA GLU A 60 -6.28 -6.96 15.50
C GLU A 60 -6.35 -7.97 14.35
N VAL A 61 -5.31 -8.78 14.16
CA VAL A 61 -5.35 -9.92 13.23
C VAL A 61 -5.77 -11.16 14.00
N LEU A 62 -6.92 -11.75 13.62
CA LEU A 62 -7.58 -12.78 14.41
C LEU A 62 -7.15 -14.19 14.03
N SER A 63 -7.23 -14.54 12.74
CA SER A 63 -6.99 -15.90 12.26
C SER A 63 -6.73 -15.95 10.76
N SER A 64 -6.07 -16.99 10.28
CA SER A 64 -5.87 -17.27 8.85
C SER A 64 -6.58 -18.58 8.47
N ASP A 65 -7.27 -18.59 7.34
CA ASP A 65 -8.00 -19.71 6.77
C ASP A 65 -7.60 -19.93 5.31
N ALA A 66 -7.37 -21.18 4.92
CA ALA A 66 -6.85 -21.49 3.58
C ALA A 66 -7.85 -21.24 2.44
N GLU A 67 -9.16 -21.20 2.74
CA GLU A 67 -10.23 -20.98 1.75
C GLU A 67 -10.70 -19.52 1.74
N GLN A 68 -10.67 -18.83 2.89
CA GLN A 68 -11.20 -17.47 3.05
C GLN A 68 -10.13 -16.37 3.17
N GLY A 69 -8.87 -16.74 3.37
CA GLY A 69 -7.76 -15.81 3.52
C GLY A 69 -7.55 -15.39 4.98
N GLU A 70 -7.28 -14.12 5.24
CA GLU A 70 -7.00 -13.64 6.61
C GLU A 70 -8.17 -12.88 7.22
N ARG A 71 -8.49 -13.18 8.48
CA ARG A 71 -9.51 -12.50 9.26
C ARG A 71 -8.87 -11.49 10.21
N ALA A 72 -9.41 -10.30 10.21
CA ALA A 72 -9.00 -9.24 11.13
C ALA A 72 -10.22 -8.50 11.71
N ARG A 73 -10.00 -7.71 12.76
CA ARG A 73 -10.94 -6.69 13.24
C ARG A 73 -10.56 -5.35 12.62
N ILE A 74 -11.54 -4.67 12.05
CA ILE A 74 -11.38 -3.37 11.42
C ILE A 74 -12.28 -2.32 12.08
N ALA A 75 -11.71 -1.16 12.38
CA ALA A 75 -12.44 0.04 12.80
C ALA A 75 -12.59 0.97 11.59
N TRP A 76 -13.83 1.27 11.19
CA TRP A 76 -14.07 2.07 9.99
C TRP A 76 -13.90 3.56 10.25
N HIS A 77 -13.13 4.22 9.38
CA HIS A 77 -12.90 5.66 9.45
C HIS A 77 -14.20 6.46 9.34
N GLY A 78 -14.39 7.42 10.24
CA GLY A 78 -15.57 8.30 10.24
C GLY A 78 -16.84 7.63 10.77
N THR A 79 -16.73 6.43 11.35
CA THR A 79 -17.84 5.74 12.02
C THR A 79 -17.35 5.18 13.36
N ASP A 80 -18.27 4.93 14.29
CA ASP A 80 -17.98 4.21 15.54
C ASP A 80 -18.16 2.70 15.39
N ILE A 81 -18.08 2.19 14.15
CA ILE A 81 -18.33 0.77 13.84
C ILE A 81 -17.00 0.03 13.76
N GLU A 82 -16.83 -0.90 14.70
CA GLU A 82 -15.87 -2.00 14.59
C GLU A 82 -16.59 -3.25 14.10
N GLN A 83 -15.96 -3.96 13.17
CA GLN A 83 -16.46 -5.23 12.69
C GLN A 83 -15.32 -6.12 12.23
N GLU A 84 -15.64 -7.36 11.92
CA GLU A 84 -14.66 -8.28 11.36
C GLU A 84 -14.61 -8.17 9.84
N ILE A 85 -13.45 -8.49 9.30
CA ILE A 85 -13.17 -8.44 7.88
C ILE A 85 -12.36 -9.67 7.45
N TRP A 86 -12.73 -10.27 6.31
CA TRP A 86 -11.93 -11.26 5.60
C TRP A 86 -11.21 -10.61 4.43
N PHE A 87 -9.90 -10.87 4.32
CA PHE A 87 -9.04 -10.50 3.21
C PHE A 87 -8.69 -11.76 2.41
N GLY A 88 -9.22 -11.90 1.19
CA GLY A 88 -9.02 -13.11 0.39
C GLY A 88 -7.55 -13.40 0.05
N ASP A 89 -6.87 -12.45 -0.58
CA ASP A 89 -5.48 -12.60 -1.06
C ASP A 89 -4.48 -11.63 -0.40
N ALA A 90 -4.96 -10.77 0.50
CA ALA A 90 -4.15 -9.73 1.12
C ALA A 90 -3.77 -10.10 2.56
N TRP A 91 -2.55 -9.71 2.96
CA TRP A 91 -2.03 -9.92 4.30
C TRP A 91 -2.26 -8.66 5.14
N PRO A 92 -3.31 -8.59 5.98
CA PRO A 92 -3.46 -7.49 6.94
C PRO A 92 -2.28 -7.44 7.91
N LEU A 93 -1.79 -6.23 8.17
CA LEU A 93 -0.87 -5.94 9.25
C LEU A 93 -1.64 -5.17 10.32
N GLU A 94 -1.38 -5.49 11.60
CA GLU A 94 -1.93 -4.72 12.72
C GLU A 94 -1.44 -3.27 12.68
N ASP A 95 -2.28 -2.35 13.19
CA ASP A 95 -2.03 -0.91 13.25
C ASP A 95 -1.85 -0.21 11.89
N VAL A 96 -2.35 -0.83 10.81
CA VAL A 96 -2.29 -0.27 9.46
C VAL A 96 -3.68 0.17 8.98
N TRP A 97 -3.70 1.29 8.25
CA TRP A 97 -4.90 1.78 7.59
C TRP A 97 -5.01 1.20 6.19
N VAL A 98 -6.20 0.77 5.80
CA VAL A 98 -6.45 0.16 4.50
C VAL A 98 -7.66 0.79 3.82
N VAL A 99 -7.57 0.95 2.52
CA VAL A 99 -8.73 1.24 1.65
C VAL A 99 -9.13 -0.05 0.99
N VAL A 100 -10.37 -0.49 1.23
CA VAL A 100 -10.90 -1.75 0.69
C VAL A 100 -12.21 -1.53 -0.02
N SER A 101 -12.50 -2.40 -0.98
CA SER A 101 -13.83 -2.56 -1.58
C SER A 101 -14.35 -3.96 -1.30
N GLY A 102 -15.66 -4.08 -1.10
CA GLY A 102 -16.28 -5.35 -0.77
C GLY A 102 -17.71 -5.18 -0.27
N ALA A 103 -18.23 -6.20 0.38
CA ALA A 103 -19.58 -6.21 0.91
C ALA A 103 -19.67 -6.97 2.23
N ASN A 104 -20.67 -6.64 3.04
CA ASN A 104 -21.05 -7.48 4.17
C ASN A 104 -21.57 -8.83 3.66
N GLY A 105 -21.45 -9.87 4.49
CA GLY A 105 -22.11 -11.14 4.22
C GLY A 105 -23.63 -10.96 4.05
N ASP A 106 -24.23 -11.88 3.31
CA ASP A 106 -25.65 -11.90 2.99
C ASP A 106 -26.44 -12.90 3.86
N GLY A 107 -25.79 -13.58 4.81
CA GLY A 107 -26.38 -14.64 5.63
C GLY A 107 -26.47 -16.00 4.93
N SER A 108 -25.93 -16.14 3.71
CA SER A 108 -25.79 -17.45 3.07
C SER A 108 -24.78 -18.33 3.82
N ALA A 109 -24.78 -19.64 3.55
CA ALA A 109 -23.90 -20.58 4.21
C ALA A 109 -22.42 -20.16 4.02
N GLY A 110 -21.72 -19.88 5.13
CA GLY A 110 -20.34 -19.39 5.12
C GLY A 110 -20.17 -17.87 5.00
N ARG A 111 -21.27 -17.10 4.92
CA ARG A 111 -21.26 -15.62 4.85
C ARG A 111 -22.03 -14.98 5.99
N ASP A 112 -21.31 -14.65 7.05
CA ASP A 112 -21.88 -13.97 8.21
C ASP A 112 -22.19 -12.48 7.86
N PRO A 113 -23.43 -12.00 8.07
CA PRO A 113 -23.80 -10.62 7.79
C PRO A 113 -23.11 -9.57 8.66
N GLN A 114 -22.49 -9.96 9.77
CA GLN A 114 -21.67 -9.09 10.62
C GLN A 114 -20.22 -8.99 10.14
N VAL A 115 -19.82 -9.79 9.16
CA VAL A 115 -18.46 -9.84 8.63
C VAL A 115 -18.43 -9.19 7.25
N PHE A 116 -17.41 -8.36 7.01
CA PHE A 116 -17.15 -7.78 5.70
C PHE A 116 -16.16 -8.62 4.92
N TYR A 117 -16.49 -8.89 3.67
CA TYR A 117 -15.64 -9.66 2.78
C TYR A 117 -14.99 -8.68 1.81
N ALA A 118 -13.71 -8.37 2.06
CA ALA A 118 -12.94 -7.54 1.15
C ALA A 118 -12.72 -8.31 -0.16
N SER A 119 -13.15 -7.70 -1.26
CA SER A 119 -12.89 -8.19 -2.61
C SER A 119 -11.53 -7.72 -3.11
N GLU A 120 -11.12 -6.50 -2.75
CA GLU A 120 -9.85 -5.92 -3.16
C GLU A 120 -9.36 -4.92 -2.10
N VAL A 121 -8.03 -4.89 -1.91
CA VAL A 121 -7.32 -3.89 -1.11
C VAL A 121 -6.62 -2.93 -2.06
N HIS A 122 -7.02 -1.66 -2.02
CA HIS A 122 -6.57 -0.63 -2.95
C HIS A 122 -5.33 0.11 -2.45
N ASP A 123 -5.32 0.45 -1.16
CA ASP A 123 -4.22 1.15 -0.52
C ASP A 123 -3.93 0.59 0.86
N ILE A 124 -2.65 0.61 1.22
CA ILE A 124 -2.14 0.26 2.55
C ILE A 124 -1.31 1.45 3.05
N ILE A 125 -1.72 2.03 4.17
CA ILE A 125 -1.15 3.26 4.74
C ILE A 125 -0.62 2.95 6.13
N VAL A 126 0.70 3.01 6.24
CA VAL A 126 1.41 2.92 7.53
C VAL A 126 1.66 4.34 8.01
N LEU A 127 1.10 4.72 9.16
CA LEU A 127 1.32 6.02 9.80
C LEU A 127 2.61 6.01 10.63
#